data_AF-A0A6I2FUL9-F1
#
_entry.id   AF-A0A6I2FUL9-F1
#
_cell.length_a   1.000
_cell.length_b   1.000
_cell.length_c   1.000
_cell.angle_alpha   90.00
_cell.angle_beta   90.00
_cell.angle_gamma   90.00
#
_symmetry.space_group_name_H-M   'P 1'
#
loop_
_entity.id
_entity.type
_entity.pdbx_description
1 polymer ?
#
loop_
_entity_poly.entity_id
_entity_poly.type
_entity_poly.pdbx_seq_one_letter_code
_entity_poly.pdbx_strand_id
1 'polypeptide(L)'
;MKSIDTAALRVTWRDAIAKVCSGAEEFVILQRGRPEAVLLSESNWLLGCTKIPVPEANQLLRAASDARSSLRAVRTAAHLRGQHTLIRKLYGTLYRDGSGAQLVAVIAPYDWVRMSLPEL
;
A
#
# COMPACT_ATOMS: atom_id res chain seq x y z
N MET A 1 -6.19 -10.88 -5.43
CA MET A 1 -6.22 -9.40 -5.43
C MET A 1 -7.37 -8.85 -6.26
N LYS A 2 -7.96 -7.71 -5.83
CA LYS A 2 -9.01 -6.97 -6.56
C LYS A 2 -8.47 -5.72 -7.26
N SER A 3 -8.87 -5.47 -8.51
CA SER A 3 -8.46 -4.26 -9.22
C SER A 3 -9.29 -3.02 -8.84
N ILE A 4 -8.62 -1.86 -8.75
CA ILE A 4 -9.26 -0.57 -8.48
C ILE A 4 -8.51 0.57 -9.18
N ASP A 5 -9.25 1.48 -9.81
CA ASP A 5 -8.63 2.68 -10.36
C ASP A 5 -8.16 3.64 -9.27
N THR A 6 -7.07 4.36 -9.54
CA THR A 6 -6.49 5.32 -8.60
C THR A 6 -7.52 6.36 -8.10
N ALA A 7 -8.41 6.83 -8.98
CA ALA A 7 -9.44 7.79 -8.60
C ALA A 7 -10.47 7.18 -7.63
N ALA A 8 -10.92 5.96 -7.91
CA ALA A 8 -11.85 5.22 -7.06
C ALA A 8 -11.23 4.90 -5.70
N LEU A 9 -9.98 4.43 -5.69
CA LEU A 9 -9.23 4.14 -4.46
C LEU A 9 -9.08 5.39 -3.58
N ARG A 10 -8.89 6.57 -4.18
CA ARG A 10 -8.84 7.82 -3.42
C ARG A 10 -10.16 8.09 -2.69
N VAL A 11 -11.29 7.82 -3.34
CA VAL A 11 -12.64 8.01 -2.76
C VAL A 11 -12.91 7.00 -1.65
N THR A 12 -12.61 5.71 -1.89
CA THR A 12 -12.86 4.61 -0.94
C THR A 12 -11.71 4.34 0.03
N TRP A 13 -10.72 5.24 0.11
CA TRP A 13 -9.45 5.06 0.81
C TRP A 13 -9.58 4.46 2.21
N ARG A 14 -10.52 4.97 3.01
CA ARG A 14 -10.73 4.49 4.39
C ARG A 14 -11.15 3.02 4.44
N ASP A 15 -12.11 2.64 3.59
CA ASP A 15 -12.62 1.26 3.50
C ASP A 15 -11.56 0.32 2.93
N ALA A 16 -10.83 0.76 1.91
CA ALA A 16 -9.74 -0.02 1.31
C ALA A 16 -8.62 -0.29 2.34
N ILE A 17 -8.19 0.72 3.10
CA ILE A 17 -7.20 0.54 4.16
C ILE A 17 -7.72 -0.41 5.23
N ALA A 18 -8.97 -0.27 5.68
CA ALA A 18 -9.54 -1.16 6.70
C ALA A 18 -9.55 -2.64 6.25
N LYS A 19 -9.97 -2.91 5.00
CA LYS A 19 -9.99 -4.27 4.42
C LYS A 19 -8.59 -4.88 4.27
N VAL A 20 -7.63 -4.05 3.88
CA VAL A 20 -6.22 -4.44 3.78
C VAL A 20 -5.63 -4.73 5.17
N CYS A 21 -5.93 -3.89 6.17
CA CYS A 21 -5.45 -4.07 7.54
C CYS A 21 -5.98 -5.38 8.16
N SER A 22 -7.22 -5.74 7.86
CA SER A 22 -7.81 -7.00 8.34
C SER A 22 -7.31 -8.23 7.57
N GLY A 23 -6.47 -8.05 6.54
CA GLY A 23 -6.03 -9.12 5.64
C GLY A 23 -7.15 -9.71 4.80
N ALA A 24 -8.25 -8.96 4.61
CA ALA A 24 -9.43 -9.46 3.89
C ALA A 24 -9.33 -9.28 2.38
N GLU A 25 -8.53 -8.30 1.91
CA GLU A 25 -8.40 -7.98 0.49
C GLU A 25 -7.13 -7.17 0.23
N GLU A 26 -6.52 -7.38 -0.93
CA GLU A 26 -5.47 -6.55 -1.50
C GLU A 26 -5.94 -5.92 -2.82
N PHE A 27 -5.48 -4.71 -3.09
CA PHE A 27 -5.94 -3.95 -4.24
C PHE A 27 -4.85 -3.70 -5.27
N VAL A 28 -5.03 -4.19 -6.51
CA VAL A 28 -4.23 -3.77 -7.65
C VAL A 28 -4.67 -2.37 -8.07
N ILE A 29 -3.77 -1.40 -7.95
CA ILE A 29 -4.03 0.00 -8.29
C ILE A 29 -3.78 0.21 -9.78
N LEU A 30 -4.84 0.50 -10.50
CA LEU A 30 -4.81 0.74 -11.93
C LEU A 30 -4.62 2.22 -12.27
N GLN A 31 -3.96 2.45 -13.39
CA GLN A 31 -3.92 3.72 -14.11
C GLN A 31 -4.26 3.47 -15.57
N ARG A 32 -5.39 4.01 -16.04
CA ARG A 32 -5.88 3.80 -17.42
C ARG A 32 -5.92 2.30 -17.79
N GLY A 33 -6.39 1.46 -16.87
CA GLY A 33 -6.50 0.01 -17.05
C GLY A 33 -5.19 -0.78 -16.89
N ARG A 34 -4.05 -0.12 -16.66
CA ARG A 34 -2.76 -0.82 -16.45
C ARG A 34 -2.43 -0.95 -14.96
N PRO A 35 -1.98 -2.11 -14.49
CA PRO A 35 -1.52 -2.29 -13.12
C PRO A 35 -0.20 -1.56 -12.91
N GLU A 36 -0.14 -0.67 -11.92
CA GLU A 36 1.07 0.09 -11.60
C GLU A 36 1.60 -0.22 -10.18
N ALA A 37 0.70 -0.47 -9.23
CA ALA A 37 1.05 -0.75 -7.85
C ALA A 37 0.01 -1.65 -7.18
N VAL A 38 0.32 -2.13 -5.98
CA VAL A 38 -0.61 -2.91 -5.14
C VAL A 38 -0.66 -2.28 -3.76
N LEU A 39 -1.87 -2.08 -3.24
CA LEU A 39 -2.10 -1.82 -1.82
C LEU A 39 -2.33 -3.16 -1.11
N LEU A 40 -1.46 -3.51 -0.18
CA LEU A 40 -1.48 -4.78 0.55
C LEU A 40 -1.18 -4.57 2.04
N SER A 41 -1.44 -5.61 2.84
CA SER A 41 -1.22 -5.59 4.28
C SER A 41 0.28 -5.57 4.59
N GLU A 42 0.63 -5.06 5.77
CA GLU A 42 2.01 -5.14 6.25
C GLU A 42 2.49 -6.60 6.35
N SER A 43 1.65 -7.51 6.82
CA SER A 43 2.00 -8.93 6.96
C SER A 43 2.37 -9.57 5.62
N ASN A 44 1.58 -9.32 4.57
CA ASN A 44 1.88 -9.84 3.23
C ASN A 44 3.12 -9.18 2.65
N TRP A 45 3.32 -7.88 2.88
CA TRP A 45 4.55 -7.21 2.47
C TRP A 45 5.78 -7.79 3.16
N LEU A 46 5.73 -8.04 4.48
CA LEU A 46 6.81 -8.67 5.23
C LEU A 46 7.08 -10.08 4.72
N LEU A 47 6.04 -10.87 4.43
CA LEU A 47 6.18 -12.19 3.80
C LEU A 47 6.89 -12.08 2.44
N GLY A 48 6.50 -11.12 1.60
CA GLY A 48 7.16 -10.88 0.32
C GLY A 48 8.63 -10.49 0.49
N CYS A 49 8.97 -9.71 1.52
CA CYS A 49 10.35 -9.33 1.83
C CYS A 49 11.24 -10.53 2.20
N THR A 50 10.66 -11.63 2.72
CA THR A 50 11.43 -12.87 2.96
C THR A 50 11.87 -13.57 1.67
N LYS A 51 11.16 -13.32 0.55
CA LYS A 51 11.47 -13.89 -0.77
C LYS A 51 12.30 -12.94 -1.62
N ILE A 52 11.93 -11.66 -1.65
CA ILE A 52 12.62 -10.60 -2.40
C ILE A 52 12.84 -9.40 -1.47
N PRO A 53 14.04 -9.23 -0.90
CA PRO A 53 14.34 -8.13 0.02
C PRO A 53 14.13 -6.76 -0.61
N VAL A 54 13.58 -5.83 0.18
CA VAL A 54 13.39 -4.43 -0.23
C VAL A 54 14.45 -3.57 0.47
N PRO A 55 15.40 -2.96 -0.26
CA PRO A 55 16.40 -2.07 0.32
C PRO A 55 15.75 -0.92 1.10
N GLU A 56 16.33 -0.51 2.23
CA GLU A 56 15.79 0.58 3.04
C GLU A 56 15.64 1.89 2.25
N ALA A 57 16.55 2.16 1.31
CA ALA A 57 16.48 3.33 0.42
C ALA A 57 15.20 3.36 -0.45
N ASN A 58 14.56 2.21 -0.66
CA ASN A 58 13.31 2.09 -1.41
C ASN A 58 12.08 2.12 -0.50
N GLN A 59 12.24 2.16 0.82
CA GLN A 59 11.15 2.20 1.79
C GLN A 59 10.86 3.65 2.17
N LEU A 60 9.60 4.09 2.01
CA LEU A 60 9.18 5.42 2.42
C LEU A 60 8.00 5.35 3.38
N LEU A 61 8.19 5.92 4.55
CA LEU A 61 7.14 6.05 5.55
C LEU A 61 6.25 7.25 5.22
N ARG A 62 4.93 7.04 5.22
CA ARG A 62 3.94 8.11 5.07
C ARG A 62 2.76 7.94 6.00
N ALA A 63 2.16 9.05 6.41
CA ALA A 63 0.85 9.04 7.03
C ALA A 63 -0.20 8.52 6.04
N ALA A 64 -1.25 7.85 6.54
CA ALA A 64 -2.38 7.45 5.71
C ALA A 64 -3.05 8.63 4.97
N SER A 65 -3.16 9.80 5.62
CA SER A 65 -3.67 11.03 5.02
C SER A 65 -2.80 11.51 3.85
N ASP A 66 -1.49 11.46 4.03
CA ASP A 66 -0.52 11.96 3.04
C ASP A 66 -0.44 11.02 1.85
N ALA A 67 -0.45 9.71 2.11
CA ALA A 67 -0.54 8.70 1.07
C ALA A 67 -1.82 8.87 0.23
N ARG A 68 -2.97 9.17 0.85
CA ARG A 68 -4.21 9.46 0.12
C ARG A 68 -4.10 10.73 -0.73
N SER A 69 -3.61 11.82 -0.16
CA SER A 69 -3.52 13.12 -0.83
C SER A 69 -2.53 13.08 -2.00
N SER A 70 -1.46 12.29 -1.87
CA SER A 70 -0.41 12.12 -2.86
C SER A 70 -0.48 10.78 -3.62
N LEU A 71 -1.65 10.12 -3.65
CA LEU A 71 -1.79 8.73 -4.13
C LEU A 71 -1.24 8.51 -5.54
N ARG A 72 -1.44 9.47 -6.45
CA ARG A 72 -0.85 9.44 -7.80
C ARG A 72 0.67 9.36 -7.75
N ALA A 73 1.31 10.22 -6.95
CA ALA A 73 2.76 10.28 -6.84
C ALA A 73 3.31 9.01 -6.17
N VAL A 74 2.65 8.53 -5.11
CA VAL A 74 3.01 7.28 -4.41
C VAL A 74 2.96 6.08 -5.36
N ARG A 75 1.85 5.91 -6.08
CA ARG A 75 1.67 4.84 -7.08
C ARG A 75 2.72 4.93 -8.20
N THR A 76 2.96 6.14 -8.71
CA THR A 76 3.95 6.36 -9.77
C THR A 76 5.36 6.04 -9.29
N ALA A 77 5.71 6.39 -8.05
CA ALA A 77 7.02 6.06 -7.46
C ALA A 77 7.18 4.54 -7.27
N ALA A 78 6.13 3.83 -6.87
CA ALA A 78 6.15 2.38 -6.82
C ALA A 78 6.43 1.77 -8.20
N HIS A 79 5.69 2.21 -9.22
CA HIS A 79 5.84 1.68 -10.58
C HIS A 79 7.20 2.00 -11.22
N LEU A 80 7.64 3.26 -11.15
CA LEU A 80 8.83 3.71 -11.90
C LEU A 80 10.14 3.55 -11.13
N ARG A 81 10.10 3.51 -9.79
CA ARG A 81 11.31 3.53 -8.94
C ARG A 81 11.41 2.34 -8.01
N GLY A 82 10.46 1.40 -8.05
CA GLY A 82 10.44 0.25 -7.15
C GLY A 82 10.22 0.64 -5.68
N GLN A 83 9.62 1.81 -5.43
CA GLN A 83 9.48 2.34 -4.07
C GLN A 83 8.30 1.71 -3.33
N HIS A 84 8.52 1.32 -2.08
CA HIS A 84 7.50 0.79 -1.18
C HIS A 84 7.07 1.87 -0.19
N THR A 85 5.82 2.32 -0.29
CA THR A 85 5.28 3.29 0.65
C THR A 85 4.62 2.58 1.81
N LEU A 86 5.29 2.61 2.96
CA LEU A 86 4.86 2.08 4.23
C LEU A 86 3.90 3.08 4.90
N ILE A 87 2.64 2.71 5.04
CA ILE A 87 1.58 3.60 5.51
C ILE A 87 1.42 3.42 7.01
N ARG A 88 1.61 4.51 7.76
CA ARG A 88 1.40 4.56 9.23
C ARG A 88 0.05 5.17 9.58
N LYS A 89 -0.51 4.69 10.69
CA LYS A 89 -1.56 5.41 11.43
C LYS A 89 -0.89 6.60 12.13
N LEU A 90 -1.35 7.82 11.86
CA LEU A 90 -0.81 9.01 12.53
C LEU A 90 -1.70 9.35 13.73
N TYR A 91 -1.06 9.65 14.88
CA TYR A 91 -1.73 10.09 16.09
C TYR A 91 -2.70 11.25 15.79
N GLY A 92 -3.92 11.15 16.31
CA GLY A 92 -4.88 12.25 16.31
C GLY A 92 -5.83 12.33 15.11
N THR A 93 -5.60 11.62 14.00
CA THR A 93 -6.61 11.55 12.92
C THR A 93 -6.70 10.18 12.24
N LEU A 94 -7.50 9.31 12.87
CA LEU A 94 -8.73 8.77 12.27
C LEU A 94 -9.67 8.22 13.36
N TYR A 95 -9.97 9.00 14.41
CA TYR A 95 -10.62 8.60 15.69
C TYR A 95 -9.65 8.02 16.73
N ARG A 96 -9.87 8.41 18.01
CA ARG A 96 -9.13 7.95 19.19
C ARG A 96 -9.15 6.42 19.26
N ASP A 97 -8.02 5.82 18.93
CA ASP A 97 -7.65 4.51 19.43
C ASP A 97 -6.24 4.72 20.00
N GLY A 98 -6.07 4.28 21.25
CA GLY A 98 -4.90 4.55 22.09
C GLY A 98 -3.69 3.64 21.81
N SER A 99 -3.64 2.93 20.68
CA SER A 99 -2.47 2.15 20.28
C SER A 99 -1.59 2.99 19.35
N GLY A 100 -0.28 2.99 19.60
CA GLY A 100 0.68 3.91 18.98
C GLY A 100 0.86 3.76 17.46
N ALA A 101 1.98 4.29 16.95
CA ALA A 101 2.30 4.38 15.53
C ALA A 101 2.50 3.01 14.85
N GLN A 102 1.42 2.28 14.60
CA GLN A 102 1.43 1.01 13.89
C GLN A 102 1.38 1.25 12.37
N LEU A 103 2.18 0.49 11.62
CA LEU A 103 2.02 0.37 10.18
C LEU A 103 0.70 -0.35 9.90
N VAL A 104 0.01 0.09 8.84
CA VAL A 104 -1.35 -0.38 8.55
C VAL A 104 -1.48 -0.99 7.16
N ALA A 105 -0.69 -0.52 6.20
CA ALA A 105 -0.69 -1.02 4.84
C ALA A 105 0.60 -0.62 4.12
N VAL A 106 0.83 -1.20 2.96
CA VAL A 106 1.94 -0.86 2.07
C VAL A 106 1.40 -0.65 0.67
N ILE A 107 1.87 0.38 -0.03
CA ILE A 107 1.77 0.47 -1.49
C ILE A 107 3.10 -0.01 -2.07
N ALA A 108 3.09 -1.15 -2.76
CA ALA A 108 4.26 -1.79 -3.34
C ALA A 108 4.18 -1.81 -4.88
N PRO A 109 5.32 -1.97 -5.59
CA PRO A 109 5.35 -2.17 -7.04
C PRO A 109 4.62 -3.45 -7.43
N TYR A 110 3.80 -3.38 -8.49
CA TYR A 110 3.02 -4.54 -8.94
C TYR A 110 3.92 -5.73 -9.31
N ASP A 111 5.00 -5.48 -10.06
CA ASP A 111 5.90 -6.55 -10.50
C ASP A 111 6.61 -7.22 -9.33
N TRP A 112 7.03 -6.45 -8.32
CA TRP A 112 7.59 -7.02 -7.10
C TRP A 112 6.59 -7.95 -6.41
N VAL A 113 5.33 -7.52 -6.25
CA VAL A 113 4.28 -8.35 -5.63
C VAL A 113 4.07 -9.64 -6.42
N ARG A 114 4.02 -9.59 -7.76
CA ARG A 114 3.85 -10.79 -8.59
C ARG A 114 5.02 -11.76 -8.48
N MET A 115 6.24 -11.26 -8.28
CA MET A 115 7.42 -12.11 -8.10
C MET A 115 7.55 -12.66 -6.67
N SER A 116 7.27 -11.84 -5.64
CA SER A 116 7.45 -12.22 -4.24
C SER A 116 6.24 -12.96 -3.66
N LEU A 117 5.04 -12.76 -4.21
CA LEU A 117 3.77 -13.28 -3.71
C LEU A 117 2.89 -13.71 -4.90
N PRO A 118 3.33 -14.68 -5.73
CA PRO A 118 2.58 -15.12 -6.91
C PRO A 118 1.18 -15.66 -6.59
N GLU A 119 0.97 -16.12 -5.35
CA GLU A 119 -0.28 -16.64 -4.78
C GLU A 119 -1.37 -15.58 -4.50
N LEU A 120 -1.04 -14.28 -4.51
CA LEU A 120 -1.99 -13.18 -4.30
C LEU A 120 -2.74 -12.77 -5.58
#